data_AF-A0A2S5CHX3-F1
#
_entry.id   AF-A0A2S5CHX3-F1
#
_cell.length_a   1.000
_cell.length_b   1.000
_cell.length_c   1.000
_cell.angle_alpha   90.00
_cell.angle_beta   90.00
_cell.angle_gamma   90.00
#
_symmetry.space_group_name_H-M   'P 1'
#
loop_
_entity.id
_entity.type
_entity.pdbx_description
1 polymer ?
#
loop_
_entity_poly.entity_id
_entity_poly.type
_entity_poly.pdbx_seq_one_letter_code
_entity_poly.pdbx_strand_id
1 'polypeptide(L)'
;MPTVILPPSVLPALLSLQEMLQVFWFQDLPDEEIPPAFWAIKHDDIFYDALQYLPSCLFTEGGPSGRGHSYEDIASLPEGFWLATIMFQLEEGFDTEGWIAIGNMEEEPLRWVVQAYLRIGLTQRAAALERVIAAYIADPYDPDGYAKAADGQLPDLRDDEAAVSKVIAFFRADPDTLFGKIA
;
A
#
# COMPACT_ATOMS: atom_id res chain seq x y z
N MET A 1 5.13 -19.59 14.63
CA MET A 1 4.60 -18.26 15.00
C MET A 1 3.13 -18.42 15.35
N PRO A 2 2.57 -17.68 16.32
CA PRO A 2 1.15 -17.76 16.64
C PRO A 2 0.32 -17.36 15.41
N THR A 3 -0.77 -18.08 15.15
CA THR A 3 -1.71 -17.75 14.08
C THR A 3 -2.34 -16.40 14.36
N VAL A 4 -2.12 -15.42 13.47
CA VAL A 4 -2.76 -14.11 13.55
C VAL A 4 -4.19 -14.25 13.03
N ILE A 5 -5.18 -13.89 13.85
CA ILE A 5 -6.58 -13.83 13.44
C ILE A 5 -6.91 -12.40 13.06
N LEU A 6 -7.55 -12.22 11.90
CA LEU A 6 -7.92 -10.92 11.41
C LEU A 6 -8.97 -10.24 12.29
N PRO A 7 -8.80 -8.94 12.63
CA PRO A 7 -9.82 -8.21 13.34
C PRO A 7 -11.07 -8.06 12.46
N PRO A 8 -12.29 -8.25 13.00
CA PRO A 8 -13.53 -8.15 12.22
C PRO A 8 -13.74 -6.79 11.54
N SER A 9 -13.11 -5.72 12.04
CA SER A 9 -13.17 -4.37 11.47
C SER A 9 -12.54 -4.23 10.08
N VAL A 10 -11.76 -5.22 9.64
CA VAL A 10 -11.13 -5.25 8.30
C VAL A 10 -12.02 -5.91 7.26
N LEU A 11 -12.98 -6.74 7.68
CA LEU A 11 -13.84 -7.49 6.76
C LEU A 11 -14.61 -6.61 5.76
N PRO A 12 -15.22 -5.47 6.15
CA PRO A 12 -15.91 -4.61 5.19
C PRO A 12 -14.98 -4.14 4.06
N ALA A 13 -13.76 -3.71 4.39
CA ALA A 13 -12.77 -3.28 3.41
C ALA A 13 -12.35 -4.42 2.46
N LEU A 14 -12.17 -5.64 2.98
CA LEU A 14 -11.84 -6.81 2.14
C LEU A 14 -12.97 -7.19 1.19
N LEU A 15 -14.23 -7.05 1.61
CA LEU A 15 -15.38 -7.28 0.75
C LEU A 15 -15.49 -6.20 -0.33
N SER A 16 -15.28 -4.94 0.01
CA SER A 16 -15.24 -3.86 -0.98
C SER A 16 -14.11 -4.04 -2.00
N LEU A 17 -12.94 -4.48 -1.54
CA LEU A 17 -11.81 -4.82 -2.41
C LEU A 17 -12.16 -5.98 -3.36
N GLN A 18 -12.77 -7.03 -2.82
CA GLN A 18 -13.23 -8.18 -3.60
C GLN A 18 -14.22 -7.75 -4.70
N GLU A 19 -15.24 -6.97 -4.35
CA GLU A 19 -16.25 -6.48 -5.28
C GLU A 19 -15.62 -5.63 -6.39
N MET A 20 -14.70 -4.74 -6.03
CA MET A 20 -14.01 -3.88 -6.99
C MET A 20 -13.15 -4.68 -7.96
N LEU A 21 -12.34 -5.61 -7.46
CA LEU A 21 -11.51 -6.48 -8.30
C LEU A 21 -12.38 -7.35 -9.22
N GLN A 22 -13.50 -7.87 -8.73
CA GLN A 22 -14.41 -8.70 -9.53
C GLN A 22 -14.97 -7.92 -10.72
N VAL A 23 -15.25 -6.63 -10.53
CA VAL A 23 -15.71 -5.74 -11.61
C VAL A 23 -14.59 -5.46 -12.61
N PHE A 24 -13.40 -5.12 -12.15
CA PHE A 24 -12.27 -4.79 -13.03
C PHE A 24 -11.80 -5.98 -13.87
N TRP A 25 -11.75 -7.16 -13.26
CA TRP A 25 -11.21 -8.37 -13.88
C TRP A 25 -12.30 -9.29 -14.48
N PHE A 26 -13.56 -8.85 -14.52
CA PHE A 26 -14.68 -9.66 -15.02
C PHE A 26 -14.46 -10.19 -16.45
N GLN A 27 -13.83 -9.41 -17.32
CA GLN A 27 -13.61 -9.83 -18.72
C GLN A 27 -12.55 -10.92 -18.85
N ASP A 28 -11.51 -10.86 -18.01
CA ASP A 28 -10.41 -11.80 -18.03
C ASP A 28 -10.74 -13.08 -17.24
N LEU A 29 -11.58 -12.96 -16.21
CA LEU A 29 -12.00 -14.04 -15.32
C LEU A 29 -13.52 -14.07 -15.09
N PRO A 30 -14.34 -14.34 -16.13
CA PRO A 30 -15.81 -14.26 -16.03
C PRO A 30 -16.43 -15.30 -15.08
N ASP A 31 -15.72 -16.41 -14.84
CA ASP A 31 -16.21 -17.54 -14.04
C ASP A 31 -15.38 -17.76 -12.76
N GLU A 32 -14.36 -16.94 -12.48
CA GLU A 32 -13.55 -17.05 -11.26
C GLU A 32 -14.07 -16.10 -10.19
N GLU A 33 -14.34 -16.65 -9.00
CA GLU A 33 -14.67 -15.86 -7.82
C GLU A 33 -13.39 -15.39 -7.16
N ILE A 34 -13.21 -14.07 -7.05
CA ILE A 34 -12.12 -13.48 -6.29
C ILE A 34 -12.40 -13.68 -4.80
N PRO A 35 -11.49 -14.26 -3.99
CA PRO A 35 -11.72 -14.46 -2.57
C PRO A 35 -11.51 -13.16 -1.77
N PRO A 36 -12.24 -12.95 -0.65
CA PRO A 36 -11.96 -11.85 0.28
C PRO A 36 -10.53 -11.87 0.86
N ALA A 37 -9.98 -13.08 1.04
CA ALA A 37 -8.57 -13.28 1.35
C ALA A 37 -7.74 -13.07 0.06
N PHE A 38 -7.58 -11.82 -0.37
CA PHE A 38 -6.95 -11.49 -1.66
C PHE A 38 -5.53 -12.06 -1.79
N TRP A 39 -4.82 -12.27 -0.68
CA TRP A 39 -3.50 -12.92 -0.68
C TRP A 39 -3.51 -14.40 -1.10
N ALA A 40 -4.69 -15.02 -1.19
CA ALA A 40 -4.88 -16.36 -1.75
C ALA A 40 -5.09 -16.37 -3.27
N ILE A 41 -5.28 -15.20 -3.91
CA ILE A 41 -5.37 -15.06 -5.37
C ILE A 41 -4.07 -15.55 -5.97
N LYS A 42 -4.11 -16.43 -6.98
CA LYS A 42 -2.91 -17.00 -7.62
C LYS A 42 -2.36 -16.16 -8.76
N HIS A 43 -3.20 -15.36 -9.39
CA HIS A 43 -2.81 -14.47 -10.47
C HIS A 43 -2.04 -13.29 -9.88
N ASP A 44 -0.79 -13.12 -10.30
CA ASP A 44 0.10 -12.12 -9.73
C ASP A 44 -0.34 -10.69 -10.07
N ASP A 45 -0.89 -10.46 -11.27
CA ASP A 45 -1.41 -9.15 -11.67
C ASP A 45 -2.60 -8.73 -10.79
N ILE A 46 -3.58 -9.63 -10.60
CA ILE A 46 -4.76 -9.37 -9.76
C ILE A 46 -4.37 -9.22 -8.29
N PHE A 47 -3.40 -10.01 -7.83
CA PHE A 47 -2.86 -9.88 -6.48
C PHE A 47 -2.16 -8.53 -6.29
N TYR A 48 -1.43 -8.07 -7.30
CA TYR A 48 -0.76 -6.77 -7.26
C TYR A 48 -1.77 -5.62 -7.25
N ASP A 49 -2.77 -5.65 -8.11
CA ASP A 49 -3.89 -4.71 -8.11
C ASP A 49 -4.60 -4.70 -6.74
N ALA A 50 -4.81 -5.86 -6.14
CA ALA A 50 -5.40 -5.94 -4.81
C ALA A 50 -4.58 -5.17 -3.76
N LEU A 51 -3.25 -5.23 -3.83
CA LEU A 51 -2.38 -4.44 -2.95
C LEU A 51 -2.48 -2.94 -3.24
N GLN A 52 -2.53 -2.54 -4.51
CA GLN A 52 -2.66 -1.14 -4.94
C GLN A 52 -3.98 -0.52 -4.49
N TYR A 53 -5.07 -1.28 -4.52
CA TYR A 53 -6.41 -0.82 -4.19
C TYR A 53 -6.77 -0.93 -2.70
N LEU A 54 -5.97 -1.70 -1.93
CA LEU A 54 -6.19 -1.89 -0.50
C LEU A 54 -6.29 -0.58 0.31
N PRO A 55 -5.47 0.47 0.08
CA PRO A 55 -5.59 1.74 0.81
C PRO A 55 -6.98 2.36 0.68
N SER A 56 -7.49 2.47 -0.55
CA SER A 56 -8.81 3.07 -0.84
C SER A 56 -9.93 2.36 -0.07
N CYS A 57 -9.89 1.03 0.00
CA CYS A 57 -10.87 0.25 0.75
C CYS A 57 -10.72 0.41 2.27
N LEU A 58 -9.50 0.40 2.82
CA LEU A 58 -9.30 0.52 4.27
C LEU A 58 -9.60 1.91 4.80
N PHE A 59 -9.26 2.96 4.06
CA PHE A 59 -9.52 4.34 4.48
C PHE A 59 -11.00 4.76 4.31
N THR A 60 -11.76 4.05 3.47
CA THR A 60 -13.18 4.36 3.23
C THR A 60 -14.13 3.48 4.03
N GLU A 61 -13.79 2.19 4.17
CA GLU A 61 -14.68 1.17 4.72
C GLU A 61 -14.08 0.47 5.94
N GLY A 62 -14.95 0.09 6.88
CA GLY A 62 -14.53 -0.58 8.10
C GLY A 62 -13.96 0.37 9.16
N GLY A 63 -13.00 -0.12 9.94
CA GLY A 63 -12.40 0.60 11.06
C GLY A 63 -13.20 0.47 12.37
N PRO A 64 -12.59 0.72 13.54
CA PRO A 64 -13.29 0.61 14.84
C PRO A 64 -14.47 1.58 14.97
N SER A 65 -14.46 2.68 14.24
CA SER A 65 -15.51 3.70 14.19
C SER A 65 -16.63 3.40 13.17
N GLY A 66 -16.42 2.43 12.29
CA GLY A 66 -17.30 2.11 11.16
C GLY A 66 -17.28 3.13 10.02
N ARG A 67 -16.21 3.92 9.86
CA ARG A 67 -16.08 4.98 8.83
C ARG A 67 -14.68 5.04 8.16
N GLY A 68 -14.05 3.89 7.98
CA GLY A 68 -12.66 3.76 7.54
C GLY A 68 -11.68 3.68 8.71
N HIS A 69 -10.53 3.06 8.47
CA HIS A 69 -9.40 2.97 9.40
C HIS A 69 -8.59 4.27 9.35
N SER A 70 -8.15 4.76 10.51
CA SER A 70 -7.12 5.78 10.58
C SER A 70 -5.72 5.18 10.33
N TYR A 71 -4.73 6.05 10.14
CA TYR A 71 -3.31 5.66 10.12
C TYR A 71 -2.88 4.86 11.37
N GLU A 72 -3.39 5.24 12.55
CA GLU A 72 -3.12 4.51 13.80
C GLU A 72 -3.78 3.13 13.82
N ASP A 73 -5.02 3.02 13.32
CA ASP A 73 -5.72 1.74 13.20
C ASP A 73 -4.95 0.80 12.27
N ILE A 74 -4.51 1.30 11.11
CA ILE A 74 -3.71 0.53 10.13
C ILE A 74 -2.40 0.03 10.74
N ALA A 75 -1.71 0.86 11.51
CA ALA A 75 -0.47 0.45 12.20
C ALA A 75 -0.68 -0.68 13.22
N SER A 76 -1.92 -0.90 13.68
CA SER A 76 -2.27 -2.01 14.58
C SER A 76 -2.69 -3.29 13.87
N LEU A 77 -2.88 -3.26 12.55
CA LEU A 77 -3.24 -4.41 11.73
C LEU A 77 -2.02 -5.35 11.52
N PRO A 78 -2.24 -6.57 11.01
CA PRO A 78 -1.13 -7.43 10.61
C PRO A 78 -0.17 -6.72 9.65
N GLU A 79 1.13 -7.03 9.75
CA GLU A 79 2.23 -6.30 9.10
C GLU A 79 1.98 -6.06 7.59
N GLY A 80 1.41 -7.04 6.91
CA GLY A 80 1.11 -6.97 5.48
C GLY A 80 0.15 -5.83 5.12
N PHE A 81 -0.88 -5.58 5.94
CA PHE A 81 -1.81 -4.47 5.74
C PHE A 81 -1.10 -3.14 5.91
N TRP A 82 -0.38 -2.97 7.02
CA TRP A 82 0.35 -1.73 7.27
C TRP A 82 1.33 -1.41 6.13
N LEU A 83 2.18 -2.38 5.75
CA LEU A 83 3.18 -2.19 4.69
C LEU A 83 2.55 -1.83 3.34
N ALA A 84 1.56 -2.60 2.89
CA ALA A 84 0.93 -2.39 1.59
C ALA A 84 0.17 -1.06 1.57
N THR A 85 -0.63 -0.79 2.60
CA THR A 85 -1.49 0.39 2.65
C THR A 85 -0.69 1.68 2.61
N ILE A 86 0.32 1.83 3.47
CA ILE A 86 1.05 3.09 3.54
C ILE A 86 1.89 3.32 2.28
N MET A 87 2.40 2.24 1.66
CA MET A 87 3.23 2.33 0.47
C MET A 87 2.39 2.74 -0.74
N PHE A 88 1.30 2.01 -0.99
CA PHE A 88 0.44 2.29 -2.14
C PHE A 88 -0.40 3.55 -1.97
N GLN A 89 -0.67 4.01 -0.75
CA GLN A 89 -1.27 5.33 -0.51
C GLN A 89 -0.37 6.47 -1.03
N LEU A 90 0.95 6.37 -0.83
CA LEU A 90 1.88 7.37 -1.37
C LEU A 90 1.94 7.28 -2.90
N GLU A 91 2.00 6.06 -3.45
CA GLU A 91 2.05 5.82 -4.89
C GLU A 91 0.80 6.35 -5.61
N GLU A 92 -0.40 6.10 -5.09
CA GLU A 92 -1.65 6.68 -5.58
C GLU A 92 -1.63 8.21 -5.51
N GLY A 93 -1.10 8.78 -4.41
CA GLY A 93 -0.92 10.22 -4.28
C GLY A 93 -0.03 10.81 -5.38
N PHE A 94 1.08 10.15 -5.70
CA PHE A 94 1.94 10.57 -6.81
C PHE A 94 1.24 10.49 -8.16
N ASP A 95 0.47 9.43 -8.41
CA ASP A 95 -0.26 9.25 -9.68
C ASP A 95 -1.37 10.29 -9.87
N THR A 96 -2.00 10.74 -8.79
CA THR A 96 -3.14 11.66 -8.82
C THR A 96 -2.74 13.13 -8.68
N GLU A 97 -1.75 13.43 -7.85
CA GLU A 97 -1.42 14.80 -7.41
C GLU A 97 0.08 15.14 -7.60
N GLY A 98 0.90 14.16 -8.02
CA GLY A 98 2.34 14.34 -8.19
C GLY A 98 3.05 14.68 -6.88
N TRP A 99 4.01 15.60 -6.93
CA TRP A 99 4.83 15.99 -5.78
C TRP A 99 4.06 16.66 -4.63
N ILE A 100 2.81 17.08 -4.86
CA ILE A 100 1.93 17.62 -3.82
C ILE A 100 1.58 16.54 -2.80
N ALA A 101 1.57 15.26 -3.18
CA ALA A 101 1.28 14.13 -2.31
C ALA A 101 2.18 14.07 -1.06
N ILE A 102 3.44 14.51 -1.18
CA ILE A 102 4.37 14.63 -0.04
C ILE A 102 3.81 15.57 1.04
N GLY A 103 3.26 16.71 0.62
CA GLY A 103 2.66 17.67 1.56
C GLY A 103 1.37 17.16 2.20
N ASN A 104 0.59 16.35 1.46
CA ASN A 104 -0.69 15.82 1.92
C ASN A 104 -0.56 14.64 2.88
N MET A 105 0.51 13.85 2.78
CA MET A 105 0.76 12.69 3.64
C MET A 105 1.36 13.05 5.01
N GLU A 106 1.90 14.26 5.18
CA GLU A 106 2.59 14.74 6.40
C GLU A 106 3.85 13.93 6.79
N GLU A 107 4.68 14.45 7.71
CA GLU A 107 6.02 13.89 7.97
C GLU A 107 6.01 12.45 8.53
N GLU A 108 5.18 12.18 9.53
CA GLU A 108 5.20 10.88 10.22
C GLU A 108 4.79 9.71 9.31
N PRO A 109 3.67 9.79 8.56
CA PRO A 109 3.32 8.74 7.60
C PRO A 109 4.37 8.57 6.49
N LEU A 110 5.02 9.64 6.00
CA LEU A 110 6.14 9.51 5.06
C LEU A 110 7.31 8.70 5.63
N ARG A 111 7.60 8.83 6.93
CA ARG A 111 8.63 8.02 7.60
C ARG A 111 8.22 6.55 7.67
N TRP A 112 6.94 6.23 7.78
CA TRP A 112 6.47 4.84 7.69
C TRP A 112 6.69 4.28 6.29
N VAL A 113 6.50 5.08 5.23
CA VAL A 113 6.82 4.66 3.85
C VAL A 113 8.28 4.29 3.67
N VAL A 114 9.20 5.07 4.26
CA VAL A 114 10.61 4.69 4.28
C VAL A 114 10.81 3.32 4.94
N GLN A 115 10.18 3.09 6.09
CA GLN A 115 10.28 1.81 6.81
C GLN A 115 9.71 0.65 6.00
N ALA A 116 8.59 0.85 5.31
CA ALA A 116 8.00 -0.18 4.46
C ALA A 116 8.90 -0.52 3.27
N TYR A 117 9.44 0.49 2.58
CA TYR A 117 10.40 0.28 1.51
C TYR A 117 11.64 -0.48 1.99
N LEU A 118 12.19 -0.15 3.16
CA LEU A 118 13.31 -0.90 3.75
C LEU A 118 12.93 -2.35 4.06
N ARG A 119 11.73 -2.57 4.62
CA ARG A 119 11.24 -3.89 5.02
C ARG A 119 11.05 -4.82 3.83
N ILE A 120 10.58 -4.29 2.70
CA ILE A 120 10.37 -5.01 1.43
C ILE A 120 11.69 -5.17 0.63
N GLY A 121 12.70 -4.33 0.91
CA GLY A 121 13.99 -4.36 0.22
C GLY A 121 14.11 -3.38 -0.96
N LEU A 122 13.22 -2.37 -1.01
CA LEU A 122 13.23 -1.24 -1.93
C LEU A 122 14.15 -0.11 -1.41
N THR A 123 15.41 -0.46 -1.11
CA THR A 123 16.38 0.42 -0.43
C THR A 123 16.67 1.72 -1.16
N GLN A 124 16.65 1.72 -2.49
CA GLN A 124 16.84 2.94 -3.29
C GLN A 124 15.66 3.90 -3.15
N ARG A 125 14.41 3.40 -3.18
CA ARG A 125 13.20 4.21 -2.94
C ARG A 125 13.21 4.79 -1.53
N ALA A 126 13.56 3.99 -0.53
CA ALA A 126 13.72 4.46 0.84
C ALA A 126 14.74 5.61 0.96
N ALA A 127 15.92 5.45 0.37
CA ALA A 127 16.97 6.47 0.41
C ALA A 127 16.58 7.75 -0.36
N ALA A 128 15.82 7.63 -1.45
CA ALA A 128 15.29 8.76 -2.17
C ALA A 128 14.22 9.51 -1.36
N LEU A 129 13.31 8.77 -0.71
CA LEU A 129 12.25 9.35 0.09
C LEU A 129 12.80 10.08 1.32
N GLU A 130 13.85 9.57 1.96
CA GLU A 130 14.54 10.29 3.05
C GLU A 130 15.09 11.65 2.59
N ARG A 131 15.61 11.75 1.36
CA ARG A 131 16.05 13.05 0.81
C ARG A 131 14.88 13.98 0.54
N VAL A 132 13.76 13.45 0.05
CA VAL A 132 12.53 14.21 -0.17
C VAL A 132 11.95 14.72 1.14
N ILE A 133 11.89 13.87 2.18
CA ILE A 133 11.46 14.27 3.52
C ILE A 133 12.34 15.40 4.06
N ALA A 134 13.66 15.32 3.88
CA ALA A 134 14.58 16.39 4.28
C ALA A 134 14.31 17.70 3.52
N ALA A 135 13.97 17.64 2.23
CA ALA A 135 13.59 18.81 1.44
C ALA A 135 12.24 19.39 1.88
N TYR A 136 11.24 18.54 2.14
CA TYR A 136 9.94 18.92 2.69
C TYR A 136 10.04 19.63 4.04
N ILE A 137 10.88 19.12 4.95
CA ILE A 137 11.11 19.76 6.26
C ILE A 137 11.76 21.14 6.08
N ALA A 138 12.60 21.33 5.05
CA ALA A 138 13.26 22.60 4.79
C ALA A 138 12.31 23.66 4.19
N ASP A 139 11.45 23.26 3.25
CA ASP A 139 10.41 24.11 2.67
C ASP A 139 9.19 23.26 2.24
N PRO A 140 8.10 23.23 3.04
CA PRO A 140 6.94 22.39 2.78
C PRO A 140 6.04 22.87 1.63
N TYR A 141 6.39 23.98 0.96
CA TYR A 141 5.67 24.51 -0.19
C TYR A 141 6.47 24.50 -1.49
N ASP A 142 7.61 23.79 -1.55
CA ASP A 142 8.50 23.70 -2.71
C ASP A 142 8.49 22.31 -3.38
N PRO A 143 7.44 21.96 -4.16
CA PRO A 143 7.38 20.67 -4.87
C PRO A 143 8.52 20.49 -5.88
N ASP A 144 9.07 21.57 -6.43
CA ASP A 144 10.26 21.50 -7.31
C ASP A 144 11.51 21.09 -6.52
N GLY A 145 11.62 21.53 -5.27
CA GLY A 145 12.65 21.12 -4.31
C GLY A 145 12.59 19.62 -4.02
N TYR A 146 11.39 19.05 -3.87
CA TYR A 146 11.19 17.62 -3.64
C TYR A 146 11.64 16.81 -4.85
N ALA A 147 11.20 17.21 -6.03
CA ALA A 147 11.55 16.56 -7.28
C ALA A 147 13.08 16.53 -7.50
N LYS A 148 13.76 17.64 -7.20
CA LYS A 148 15.24 17.72 -7.24
C LYS A 148 15.89 16.81 -6.20
N ALA A 149 15.38 16.77 -4.97
CA ALA A 149 15.92 15.92 -3.90
C ALA A 149 15.78 14.42 -4.21
N ALA A 150 14.71 14.04 -4.90
CA ALA A 150 14.50 12.69 -5.37
C ALA A 150 15.51 12.24 -6.43
N ASP A 151 16.08 13.17 -7.21
CA ASP A 151 17.09 12.89 -8.24
C ASP A 151 16.66 11.79 -9.23
N GLY A 152 15.40 11.84 -9.68
CA GLY A 152 14.88 10.85 -10.64
C GLY A 152 14.57 9.47 -10.04
N GLN A 153 14.71 9.26 -8.72
CA GLN A 153 14.53 7.94 -8.08
C GLN A 153 13.12 7.70 -7.48
N LEU A 154 12.25 8.72 -7.56
CA LEU A 154 10.84 8.70 -7.17
C LEU A 154 9.84 9.31 -8.17
N PRO A 155 10.21 10.18 -9.16
CA PRO A 155 9.21 10.91 -9.95
C PRO A 155 8.38 10.07 -10.93
N ASP A 156 8.57 8.75 -10.95
CA ASP A 156 7.76 7.81 -11.71
C ASP A 156 7.62 6.53 -10.87
N LEU A 157 6.72 6.48 -9.89
CA LEU A 157 6.29 5.23 -9.24
C LEU A 157 5.52 4.31 -10.21
N ARG A 158 5.82 4.38 -11.52
CA ARG A 158 5.63 3.26 -12.43
C ARG A 158 6.57 2.18 -11.96
N ASP A 159 6.02 1.18 -11.28
CA ASP A 159 6.82 0.06 -10.88
C ASP A 159 7.51 -0.54 -12.10
N ASP A 160 8.83 -0.48 -12.11
CA ASP A 160 9.58 -1.31 -13.02
C ASP A 160 9.35 -2.78 -12.64
N GLU A 161 9.48 -3.67 -13.62
CA GLU A 161 9.22 -5.10 -13.44
C GLU A 161 10.00 -5.69 -12.25
N ALA A 162 11.18 -5.13 -11.93
CA ALA A 162 12.00 -5.58 -10.82
C ALA A 162 11.44 -5.13 -9.45
N ALA A 163 10.87 -3.94 -9.35
CA ALA A 163 10.17 -3.45 -8.15
C ALA A 163 8.89 -4.24 -7.90
N VAL A 164 8.03 -4.41 -8.93
CA VAL A 164 6.81 -5.24 -8.84
C VAL A 164 7.15 -6.64 -8.35
N SER A 165 8.15 -7.28 -8.99
CA SER A 165 8.57 -8.63 -8.65
C SER A 165 9.04 -8.75 -7.19
N LYS A 166 9.72 -7.74 -6.65
CA LYS A 166 10.15 -7.73 -5.24
C LYS A 166 8.97 -7.59 -4.29
N VAL A 167 8.03 -6.72 -4.61
CA VAL A 167 6.81 -6.51 -3.81
C VAL A 167 5.98 -7.80 -3.76
N ILE A 168 5.70 -8.40 -4.93
CA ILE A 168 4.95 -9.66 -5.02
C ILE A 168 5.69 -10.77 -4.27
N ALA A 169 6.99 -10.95 -4.51
CA ALA A 169 7.78 -11.97 -3.84
C ALA A 169 7.77 -11.80 -2.31
N PHE A 170 7.83 -10.56 -1.82
CA PHE A 170 7.75 -10.27 -0.39
C PHE A 170 6.41 -10.70 0.20
N PHE A 171 5.30 -10.20 -0.35
CA PHE A 171 3.97 -10.47 0.22
C PHE A 171 3.50 -11.91 0.03
N ARG A 172 4.04 -12.64 -0.96
CA ARG A 172 3.77 -14.07 -1.15
C ARG A 172 4.65 -15.00 -0.32
N ALA A 173 5.73 -14.53 0.28
CA ALA A 173 6.66 -15.41 1.00
C ALA A 173 6.01 -16.10 2.21
N ASP A 174 5.15 -15.37 2.95
CA ASP A 174 4.40 -15.91 4.08
C ASP A 174 3.10 -15.10 4.32
N PRO A 175 2.09 -15.26 3.45
CA PRO A 175 0.90 -14.43 3.47
C PRO A 175 0.05 -14.63 4.73
N ASP A 176 0.02 -15.83 5.30
CA ASP A 176 -0.69 -16.13 6.55
C ASP A 176 -0.09 -15.36 7.75
N THR A 177 1.23 -15.13 7.75
CA THR A 177 1.88 -14.32 8.78
C THR A 177 1.67 -12.83 8.53
N LEU A 178 1.73 -12.40 7.27
CA LEU A 178 1.61 -10.99 6.90
C LEU A 178 0.19 -10.45 7.03
N PHE A 179 -0.81 -11.20 6.56
CA PHE A 179 -2.20 -10.76 6.54
C PHE A 179 -3.07 -11.48 7.58
N GLY A 180 -2.61 -12.57 8.17
CA GLY A 180 -3.40 -13.35 9.11
C GLY A 180 -4.45 -14.24 8.43
N LYS A 181 -5.33 -14.81 9.24
CA LYS A 181 -6.42 -15.69 8.80
C LYS A 181 -7.77 -15.05 9.03
N ILE A 182 -8.65 -15.18 8.04
CA ILE A 182 -10.07 -14.93 8.20
C ILE A 182 -10.63 -16.07 9.05
N ALA A 183 -11.27 -15.75 10.18
CA ALA A 183 -11.86 -16.72 11.10
C ALA A 183 -13.24 -17.20 10.65
#